data_AF-A0A7J7K1W7-F1
#
_entry.id   AF-A0A7J7K1W7-F1
#
_cell.length_a   1.000
_cell.length_b   1.000
_cell.length_c   1.000
_cell.angle_alpha   90.00
_cell.angle_beta   90.00
_cell.angle_gamma   90.00
#
_symmetry.space_group_name_H-M   'P 1'
#
loop_
_entity.id
_entity.type
_entity.pdbx_description
1 polymer ?
#
loop_
_entity_poly.entity_id
_entity_poly.type
_entity_poly.pdbx_seq_one_letter_code
_entity_poly.pdbx_strand_id
1 'polypeptide(L)'
;MFQCELCREWFHGHCVPVCKPNSMKSKSTHSAWLQTAKENKFLCPFCLRSRRPRLETILGLLVSLQKLPVRLAEGEALQCLTERAMAWQDKAKQVLHTEELMSALNRLSAQSQRMVNRLPGRKLRRS
;
A
#
# COMPACT_ATOMS: atom_id res chain seq x y z
N MET A 1 -25.48 -6.66 -4.90
CA MET A 1 -24.22 -7.34 -4.51
C MET A 1 -23.15 -6.93 -5.50
N PHE A 2 -21.91 -6.71 -5.07
CA PHE A 2 -20.76 -6.42 -5.93
C PHE A 2 -19.68 -7.48 -5.71
N GLN A 3 -19.09 -7.98 -6.80
CA GLN A 3 -17.96 -8.92 -6.71
C GLN A 3 -16.65 -8.15 -6.80
N CYS A 4 -15.73 -8.39 -5.86
CA CYS A 4 -14.39 -7.82 -5.92
C CYS A 4 -13.55 -8.48 -7.01
N GLU A 5 -12.95 -7.69 -7.88
CA GLU A 5 -12.14 -8.22 -8.99
C GLU A 5 -10.82 -8.86 -8.53
N LEU A 6 -10.34 -8.51 -7.32
CA LEU A 6 -9.12 -9.08 -6.76
C LEU A 6 -9.38 -10.34 -5.93
N CYS A 7 -10.23 -10.26 -4.90
CA CYS A 7 -10.47 -11.41 -4.00
C CYS A 7 -11.66 -12.28 -4.41
N ARG A 8 -12.42 -11.91 -5.45
CA ARG A 8 -13.62 -12.62 -5.94
C ARG A 8 -14.76 -12.79 -4.95
N GLU A 9 -14.67 -12.20 -3.76
CA GLU A 9 -15.70 -12.17 -2.72
C GLU A 9 -16.87 -11.23 -3.07
N TRP A 10 -18.05 -11.54 -2.52
CA TRP A 10 -19.28 -10.79 -2.73
C TRP A 10 -19.58 -9.85 -1.57
N PHE A 11 -19.97 -8.61 -1.90
CA PHE A 11 -20.23 -7.56 -0.93
C PHE A 11 -21.61 -6.91 -1.11
N HIS A 12 -22.25 -6.59 0.02
CA HIS A 12 -23.45 -5.75 0.05
C HIS A 12 -23.10 -4.33 -0.36
N GLY A 13 -23.87 -3.77 -1.29
CA GLY A 13 -23.66 -2.40 -1.76
C GLY A 13 -23.83 -1.34 -0.67
N HIS A 14 -24.57 -1.66 0.40
CA HIS A 14 -24.74 -0.79 1.57
C HIS A 14 -23.67 -1.00 2.66
N CYS A 15 -22.91 -2.09 2.63
CA CYS A 15 -21.90 -2.41 3.66
C CYS A 15 -20.48 -1.98 3.28
N VAL A 16 -20.27 -1.45 2.07
CA VAL A 16 -18.96 -1.02 1.58
C VAL A 16 -19.00 0.46 1.19
N PRO A 17 -18.15 1.32 1.79
CA PRO A 17 -18.04 2.70 1.35
C PRO A 17 -17.37 2.72 -0.02
N VAL A 18 -18.14 3.02 -1.06
CA VAL A 18 -17.57 3.11 -2.40
C VAL A 18 -17.07 4.52 -2.65
N CYS A 19 -15.80 4.64 -3.01
CA CYS A 19 -15.14 5.91 -3.28
C CYS A 19 -15.91 6.70 -4.35
N LYS A 20 -16.38 7.90 -3.99
CA LYS A 20 -16.88 8.89 -4.95
C LYS A 20 -15.67 9.44 -5.72
N PRO A 21 -15.60 9.32 -7.05
CA PRO A 21 -14.57 10.01 -7.81
C PRO A 21 -14.73 11.51 -7.59
N ASN A 22 -13.61 12.18 -7.29
CA ASN A 22 -13.52 13.60 -6.94
C ASN A 22 -13.68 14.51 -8.17
N SER A 23 -14.80 14.38 -8.88
CA SER A 23 -15.23 15.34 -9.89
C SER A 23 -16.66 14.96 -10.27
N MET A 24 -17.64 15.50 -9.55
CA MET A 24 -18.99 15.81 -10.01
C MET A 24 -19.77 16.34 -8.81
N LYS A 25 -19.80 17.66 -8.66
CA LYS A 25 -20.87 18.35 -7.92
C LYS A 25 -22.16 18.15 -8.71
N SER A 26 -22.82 17.02 -8.55
CA SER A 26 -24.21 16.86 -9.01
C SER A 26 -25.03 16.21 -7.91
N LYS A 27 -25.97 16.99 -7.39
CA LYS A 27 -27.07 16.53 -6.57
C LYS A 27 -28.03 15.75 -7.47
N SER A 28 -27.77 14.48 -7.73
CA SER A 28 -28.83 13.49 -7.97
C SER A 28 -28.24 12.12 -8.25
N THR A 29 -29.00 11.13 -7.80
CA THR A 29 -29.08 9.78 -8.36
C THR A 29 -27.97 8.79 -7.97
N HIS A 30 -28.36 7.93 -7.02
CA HIS A 30 -27.85 6.56 -6.81
C HIS A 30 -27.62 5.76 -8.11
N SER A 31 -28.24 6.16 -9.24
CA SER A 31 -28.16 5.45 -10.54
C SER A 31 -26.94 5.81 -11.40
N ALA A 32 -26.36 7.01 -11.28
CA ALA A 32 -25.21 7.41 -12.08
C ALA A 32 -23.92 6.68 -11.65
N TRP A 33 -23.83 6.33 -10.37
CA TRP A 33 -22.70 5.60 -9.78
C TRP A 33 -22.72 4.09 -10.10
N LEU A 34 -23.92 3.50 -10.29
CA LEU A 34 -24.08 2.10 -10.70
C LEU A 34 -23.56 1.86 -12.14
N GLN A 35 -23.55 2.90 -12.98
CA GLN A 35 -22.98 2.88 -14.32
C GLN A 35 -21.45 2.95 -14.28
N THR A 36 -20.87 3.87 -13.49
CA THR A 36 -19.41 3.98 -13.36
C THR A 36 -18.78 2.76 -12.66
N ALA A 37 -19.47 2.10 -11.73
CA ALA A 37 -19.00 0.84 -11.13
C ALA A 37 -19.17 -0.38 -12.07
N LYS A 38 -20.00 -0.27 -13.11
CA LYS A 38 -20.06 -1.27 -14.20
C LYS A 38 -18.92 -1.09 -15.20
N GLU A 39 -18.46 0.14 -15.43
CA GLU A 39 -17.28 0.42 -16.27
C GLU A 39 -15.95 0.27 -15.50
N ASN A 40 -15.94 0.58 -14.20
CA ASN A 40 -14.79 0.43 -13.32
C ASN A 40 -14.97 -0.75 -12.37
N LYS A 41 -14.30 -1.86 -12.72
CA LYS A 41 -13.91 -3.00 -11.88
C LYS A 41 -13.93 -2.70 -10.37
N PHE A 42 -14.95 -3.19 -9.66
CA PHE A 42 -15.12 -2.97 -8.22
C PHE A 42 -14.01 -3.67 -7.41
N LEU A 43 -13.39 -2.93 -6.49
CA LEU A 43 -12.46 -3.46 -5.49
C LEU A 43 -13.01 -3.23 -4.10
N CYS A 44 -13.04 -4.28 -3.27
CA CYS A 44 -13.47 -4.16 -1.88
C CYS A 44 -12.48 -3.31 -1.07
N PRO A 45 -12.85 -2.75 0.10
CA PRO A 45 -11.96 -1.89 0.89
C PRO A 45 -10.66 -2.57 1.30
N PHE A 46 -10.68 -3.89 1.49
CA PHE A 46 -9.49 -4.68 1.80
C PHE A 46 -8.55 -4.83 0.61
N CYS A 47 -9.09 -4.92 -0.61
CA CYS A 47 -8.32 -5.03 -1.85
C CYS A 47 -7.88 -3.68 -2.40
N LEU A 48 -8.73 -2.64 -2.27
CA LEU A 48 -8.38 -1.24 -2.54
C LEU A 48 -7.24 -0.79 -1.63
N ARG A 49 -7.26 -1.25 -0.38
CA ARG A 49 -6.18 -1.05 0.58
C ARG A 49 -5.40 -2.33 0.80
N SER A 50 -5.10 -3.08 -0.28
CA SER A 50 -4.27 -4.28 -0.16
C SER A 50 -3.11 -3.97 0.76
N ARG A 51 -3.12 -4.61 1.94
CA ARG A 51 -2.14 -4.30 2.96
C ARG A 51 -0.84 -4.80 2.40
N ARG A 52 0.06 -3.87 2.09
CA ARG A 52 1.41 -4.20 1.60
C ARG A 52 2.04 -5.14 2.64
N PRO A 53 2.24 -6.43 2.31
CA PRO A 53 2.85 -7.34 3.26
C PRO A 53 4.27 -6.89 3.53
N ARG A 54 4.77 -7.12 4.75
CA ARG A 54 6.18 -6.85 5.08
C ARG A 54 7.05 -7.78 4.25
N LEU A 55 8.23 -7.29 3.85
CA LEU A 55 9.19 -8.10 3.09
C LEU A 55 9.57 -9.38 3.86
N GLU A 56 9.74 -9.27 5.19
CA GLU A 56 9.97 -10.40 6.09
C GLU A 56 8.91 -11.51 5.95
N THR A 57 7.63 -11.13 5.85
CA THR A 57 6.53 -12.08 5.66
C THR A 57 6.64 -12.79 4.31
N ILE A 58 6.93 -12.05 3.25
CA ILE A 58 7.09 -12.61 1.90
C ILE A 58 8.27 -13.58 1.85
N LEU A 59 9.41 -13.20 2.41
CA LEU A 59 10.61 -14.04 2.49
C LEU A 59 10.34 -15.32 3.30
N GLY A 60 9.62 -15.22 4.42
CA GLY A 60 9.21 -16.39 5.21
C GLY A 60 8.31 -17.35 4.42
N LEU A 61 7.40 -16.83 3.60
CA LEU A 61 6.57 -17.64 2.70
C LEU A 61 7.41 -18.34 1.62
N LEU A 62 8.34 -17.63 0.99
CA LEU A 62 9.24 -18.21 -0.02
C LEU A 62 10.12 -19.32 0.55
N VAL A 63 10.67 -19.14 1.76
CA VAL A 63 11.44 -20.19 2.44
C VAL A 63 10.55 -21.39 2.79
N SER A 64 9.30 -21.15 3.20
CA SER A 64 8.36 -22.23 3.50
C SER A 64 7.97 -23.01 2.24
N LEU A 65 7.81 -22.31 1.12
CA LEU A 65 7.51 -22.90 -0.18
C LEU A 65 8.65 -23.81 -0.67
N GLN A 66 9.91 -23.42 -0.48
CA GLN A 66 11.08 -24.24 -0.86
C GLN A 66 11.13 -25.60 -0.16
N LYS A 67 10.45 -25.76 0.98
CA LYS A 67 10.37 -27.03 1.72
C LYS A 67 9.36 -28.01 1.14
N LEU A 68 8.46 -27.53 0.27
CA LEU A 68 7.48 -28.38 -0.38
C LEU A 68 8.11 -29.06 -1.60
N PRO A 69 7.93 -30.38 -1.81
CA PRO A 69 8.52 -31.10 -2.94
C PRO A 69 7.78 -30.87 -4.27
N VAL A 70 6.84 -29.92 -4.30
CA VAL A 70 5.98 -29.64 -5.46
C VAL A 70 6.20 -28.21 -5.93
N ARG A 71 6.33 -28.02 -7.24
CA ARG A 71 6.41 -26.69 -7.87
C ARG A 71 5.02 -26.08 -7.98
N LEU A 72 4.84 -24.89 -7.39
CA LEU A 72 3.60 -24.13 -7.45
C LEU A 72 3.82 -22.87 -8.31
N ALA A 73 2.97 -22.65 -9.31
CA ALA A 73 3.07 -21.48 -10.18
C ALA A 73 2.89 -20.17 -9.40
N GLU A 74 2.07 -20.19 -8.34
CA GLU A 74 1.87 -19.08 -7.41
C GLU A 74 3.16 -18.74 -6.67
N GLY A 75 3.96 -19.76 -6.36
CA GLY A 75 5.26 -19.61 -5.71
C GLY A 75 6.31 -18.93 -6.59
N GLU A 76 6.38 -19.36 -7.85
CA GLU A 76 7.23 -18.76 -8.88
C GLU A 76 6.83 -17.29 -9.14
N ALA A 77 5.52 -17.03 -9.21
CA ALA A 77 5.01 -15.67 -9.34
C ALA A 77 5.41 -14.78 -8.14
N LEU A 78 5.31 -15.32 -6.91
CA LEU A 78 5.72 -14.61 -5.71
C LEU A 78 7.23 -14.31 -5.70
N GLN A 79 8.05 -15.28 -6.13
CA GLN A 79 9.50 -15.11 -6.23
C GLN A 79 9.86 -14.02 -7.24
N CYS A 80 9.31 -14.08 -8.45
CA CYS A 80 9.52 -13.07 -9.49
C CYS A 80 9.12 -11.66 -9.03
N LEU A 81 7.97 -11.54 -8.35
CA LEU A 81 7.54 -10.27 -7.76
C LEU A 81 8.52 -9.75 -6.70
N THR A 82 9.06 -10.64 -5.87
CA THR A 82 9.99 -10.29 -4.80
C THR A 82 11.34 -9.85 -5.36
N GLU A 83 11.89 -10.58 -6.32
CA GLU A 83 13.13 -10.23 -7.03
C GLU A 83 13.01 -8.86 -7.70
N ARG A 84 11.91 -8.62 -8.42
CA ARG A 84 11.64 -7.33 -9.04
C ARG A 84 11.53 -6.20 -8.02
N ALA A 85 10.89 -6.44 -6.88
CA ALA A 85 10.76 -5.46 -5.81
C ALA A 85 12.10 -5.13 -5.16
N MET A 86 12.94 -6.14 -4.90
CA MET A 86 14.30 -5.95 -4.35
C MET A 86 15.20 -5.21 -5.34
N ALA A 87 15.18 -5.59 -6.63
CA ALA A 87 15.94 -4.89 -7.66
C ALA A 87 15.53 -3.40 -7.78
N TRP A 88 14.24 -3.11 -7.67
CA TRP A 88 13.76 -1.73 -7.60
C TRP A 88 14.25 -1.03 -6.32
N GLN A 89 14.17 -1.70 -5.16
CA GLN A 89 14.64 -1.15 -3.89
C GLN A 89 16.12 -0.80 -3.94
N ASP A 90 16.95 -1.66 -4.53
CA ASP A 90 18.39 -1.42 -4.64
C ASP A 90 18.72 -0.27 -5.59
N LYS A 91 18.03 -0.18 -6.72
CA LYS A 91 18.13 0.99 -7.61
C LYS A 91 17.73 2.28 -6.89
N ALA A 92 16.64 2.25 -6.12
CA ALA A 92 16.21 3.40 -5.33
C ALA A 92 17.26 3.80 -4.30
N LYS A 93 17.86 2.84 -3.58
CA LYS A 93 18.98 3.10 -2.66
C LYS A 93 20.17 3.72 -3.37
N GLN A 94 20.55 3.21 -4.54
CA GLN A 94 21.66 3.76 -5.34
C GLN A 94 21.40 5.21 -5.74
N VAL A 95 20.20 5.53 -6.23
CA VAL A 95 19.82 6.90 -6.57
C VAL A 95 19.86 7.79 -5.33
N LEU A 96 19.37 7.32 -4.18
CA LEU A 96 19.40 8.08 -2.94
C LEU A 96 20.82 8.28 -2.37
N HIS A 97 21.78 7.45 -2.78
CA HIS A 97 23.18 7.55 -2.38
C HIS A 97 23.97 8.55 -3.25
N THR A 98 23.33 9.31 -4.14
CA THR A 98 24.02 10.42 -4.81
C THR A 98 24.30 11.54 -3.80
N GLU A 99 25.49 12.16 -3.90
CA GLU A 99 25.94 13.22 -2.98
C GLU A 99 24.91 14.36 -2.84
N GLU A 100 24.30 14.75 -3.95
CA GLU A 100 23.26 15.79 -3.97
C GLU A 100 22.04 15.38 -3.14
N LEU A 101 21.52 14.16 -3.31
CA LEU A 101 20.35 13.67 -2.58
C LEU A 101 20.68 13.37 -1.12
N MET A 102 21.86 12.81 -0.82
CA MET A 102 22.33 12.60 0.55
C MET A 102 22.44 13.93 1.30
N SER A 103 23.02 14.95 0.69
CA SER A 103 23.15 16.27 1.30
C SER A 103 21.79 16.94 1.54
N ALA A 104 20.87 16.83 0.59
CA ALA A 104 19.50 17.33 0.72
C ALA A 104 18.74 16.60 1.84
N LEU A 105 18.85 15.27 1.90
CA LEU A 105 18.24 14.43 2.94
C LEU A 105 18.78 14.78 4.33
N ASN A 106 20.10 14.97 4.46
CA ASN A 106 20.73 15.39 5.70
C ASN A 106 20.21 16.75 6.17
N ARG A 107 20.08 17.73 5.27
CA ARG A 107 19.50 19.05 5.58
C ARG A 107 18.05 18.95 6.06
N LEU A 108 17.23 18.14 5.39
CA LEU A 108 15.84 17.87 5.78
C LEU A 108 15.75 17.19 7.14
N SER A 109 16.59 16.19 7.40
CA SER A 109 16.64 15.49 8.69
C SER A 109 17.01 16.44 9.83
N ALA A 110 18.01 17.31 9.63
CA ALA A 110 18.41 18.31 10.60
C ALA A 110 17.31 19.34 10.88
N GLN A 111 16.54 19.76 9.86
CA GLN A 111 15.37 20.61 10.05
C GLN A 111 14.25 19.90 10.82
N SER A 112 13.95 18.64 10.48
CA SER A 112 12.97 17.83 11.20
C SER A 112 13.33 17.66 12.68
N GLN A 113 14.58 17.32 12.99
CA GLN A 113 15.07 17.21 14.37
C GLN A 113 14.90 18.52 15.15
N ARG A 114 15.20 19.67 14.52
CA ARG A 114 15.02 20.99 15.13
C ARG A 114 13.55 21.28 15.41
N MET A 115 12.63 20.89 14.54
CA MET A 115 11.18 21.05 14.76
C MET A 115 10.70 20.17 15.92
N VAL A 116 11.13 18.91 15.99
CA VAL A 116 10.78 17.99 17.08
C VAL A 116 11.33 18.49 18.42
N ASN A 117 12.57 18.95 18.47
CA ASN A 117 13.20 19.47 19.69
C ASN A 117 12.60 20.81 20.16
N ARG A 118 11.93 21.56 19.27
CA ARG A 118 11.23 22.80 19.60
C ARG A 118 9.84 22.57 20.19
N LEU A 119 9.27 21.36 20.09
CA LEU A 119 8.03 21.04 20.79
C LEU A 119 8.34 20.94 22.28
N PRO A 120 7.79 21.83 23.13
CA PRO A 120 8.04 21.76 24.56
C PRO A 120 7.52 20.43 25.07
N GLY A 121 8.42 19.57 25.54
CA GLY A 121 8.08 18.37 26.25
C GLY A 121 7.12 18.75 27.37
N ARG A 122 5.86 18.31 27.28
CA ARG A 122 4.96 18.29 28.42
C ARG A 122 5.63 17.42 29.47
N LYS A 123 6.37 18.04 30.38
CA LYS A 123 6.71 17.46 31.67
C LYS A 123 5.38 17.21 32.36
N LEU A 124 4.77 16.04 32.12
CA LEU A 124 3.74 15.54 33.01
C LEU A 124 4.44 15.30 34.35
N ARG A 125 4.20 16.23 35.26
CA ARG A 125 4.50 16.11 36.68
C ARG A 125 3.96 14.75 37.15
N ARG A 126 4.85 13.87 37.60
CA ARG A 126 4.46 12.79 38.51
C ARG A 126 4.14 13.47 39.84
N SER A 127 2.86 13.48 40.20
CA SER A 127 2.38 13.60 41.58
C SER A 127 2.17 12.20 42.14
#